data_AF-A0A935YI12-F1
#
_entry.id   AF-A0A935YI12-F1
#
_cell.length_a   1.000
_cell.length_b   1.000
_cell.length_c   1.000
_cell.angle_alpha   90.00
_cell.angle_beta   90.00
_cell.angle_gamma   90.00
#
_symmetry.space_group_name_H-M   'P 1'
#
loop_
_entity.id
_entity.type
_entity.pdbx_description
1 polymer ?
#
loop_
_entity_poly.entity_id
_entity_poly.type
_entity_poly.pdbx_seq_one_letter_code
_entity_poly.pdbx_strand_id
1 'polypeptide(L)'
;MPKAQASERERQLLRALAADPAKASATKRATYDLMAHDLTITDVCDALWHWIVDGRPVTRTTMHGQDSGEPAYEIWPELAGRKFYCKFLVRGEPLLQPSMLVVSAHPDDPHAPNRGRLS
;
A
#
# COMPACT_ATOMS: atom_id res chain seq x y z
N MET A 1 11.97 15.06 10.73
CA MET A 1 12.76 13.96 10.12
C MET A 1 12.18 13.68 8.73
N PRO A 2 12.98 13.71 7.65
CA PRO A 2 12.49 13.31 6.33
C PRO A 2 11.99 11.86 6.37
N LYS A 3 10.88 11.56 5.68
CA LYS A 3 10.38 10.19 5.62
C LYS A 3 11.40 9.31 4.88
N ALA A 4 11.67 8.12 5.43
CA ALA A 4 12.56 7.17 4.78
C ALA A 4 12.00 6.72 3.43
N GLN A 5 12.87 6.42 2.48
CA GLN A 5 12.48 5.84 1.19
C GLN A 5 12.72 4.33 1.21
N ALA A 6 11.90 3.58 0.47
CA ALA A 6 12.15 2.18 0.23
C ALA A 6 13.47 2.01 -0.53
N SER A 7 14.28 1.04 -0.09
CA SER A 7 15.50 0.61 -0.78
C SER A 7 15.18 -0.03 -2.13
N GLU A 8 16.19 -0.17 -2.99
CA GLU A 8 16.04 -0.85 -4.28
C GLU A 8 15.50 -2.27 -4.12
N ARG A 9 16.01 -3.02 -3.14
CA ARG A 9 15.54 -4.39 -2.85
C ARG A 9 14.06 -4.42 -2.44
N GLU A 10 13.63 -3.47 -1.62
CA GLU A 10 12.22 -3.37 -1.21
C GLU A 10 11.32 -3.00 -2.39
N ARG A 11 11.74 -2.08 -3.26
CA ARG A 11 11.02 -1.73 -4.49
C ARG A 11 10.90 -2.93 -5.43
N GLN A 12 11.97 -3.70 -5.61
CA GLN A 12 11.95 -4.91 -6.44
C GLN A 12 10.97 -5.95 -5.89
N LEU A 13 10.94 -6.16 -4.57
CA LEU A 13 10.00 -7.07 -3.91
C LEU A 13 8.55 -6.59 -4.07
N LEU A 14 8.28 -5.31 -3.79
CA LEU A 14 6.95 -4.72 -3.97
C LEU A 14 6.47 -4.84 -5.42
N ARG A 15 7.34 -4.59 -6.40
CA ARG A 15 7.02 -4.76 -7.82
C ARG A 15 6.69 -6.21 -8.16
N ALA A 16 7.45 -7.17 -7.64
CA ALA A 16 7.20 -8.59 -7.88
C ALA A 16 5.86 -9.05 -7.27
N LEU A 17 5.52 -8.56 -6.07
CA LEU A 17 4.23 -8.85 -5.43
C LEU A 17 3.06 -8.15 -6.15
N ALA A 18 3.26 -6.91 -6.59
CA ALA A 18 2.27 -6.17 -7.37
C ALA A 18 1.97 -6.79 -8.74
N ALA A 19 2.94 -7.47 -9.34
CA ALA A 19 2.74 -8.21 -10.59
C ALA A 19 1.90 -9.49 -10.44
N ASP A 20 1.56 -9.91 -9.21
CA ASP A 20 0.78 -11.11 -8.91
C ASP A 20 -0.34 -10.80 -7.90
N PRO A 21 -1.49 -10.28 -8.35
CA PRO A 21 -2.61 -9.92 -7.47
C PRO A 21 -3.14 -11.09 -6.62
N ALA A 22 -2.90 -12.35 -7.02
CA ALA A 22 -3.28 -13.51 -6.22
C ALA A 22 -2.48 -13.63 -4.91
N LYS A 23 -1.33 -12.97 -4.82
CA LYS A 23 -0.53 -12.83 -3.58
C LYS A 23 -0.87 -11.58 -2.79
N ALA A 24 -1.87 -10.81 -3.22
CA ALA A 24 -2.34 -9.64 -2.53
C ALA A 24 -3.63 -9.95 -1.75
N SER A 25 -3.72 -9.40 -0.55
CA SER A 25 -4.94 -9.36 0.26
C SER A 25 -5.16 -7.95 0.76
N ALA A 26 -6.35 -7.66 1.27
CA ALA A 26 -6.67 -6.36 1.86
C ALA A 26 -7.20 -6.54 3.28
N THR A 27 -6.92 -5.58 4.15
CA THR A 27 -7.62 -5.50 5.44
C THR A 27 -9.10 -5.23 5.20
N LYS A 28 -9.96 -5.60 6.15
CA LYS A 28 -11.41 -5.34 6.04
C LYS A 28 -11.72 -3.86 5.75
N ARG A 29 -10.96 -2.94 6.36
CA ARG A 29 -11.08 -1.50 6.11
C ARG A 29 -10.71 -1.15 4.68
N ALA A 30 -9.53 -1.57 4.21
CA ALA A 30 -9.11 -1.33 2.84
C ALA A 30 -10.08 -1.93 1.82
N THR A 31 -10.64 -3.12 2.09
CA THR A 31 -11.69 -3.72 1.24
C THR A 31 -12.90 -2.79 1.11
N TYR A 32 -13.40 -2.22 2.21
CA TYR A 32 -14.53 -1.28 2.14
C TYR A 32 -14.17 0.02 1.42
N ASP A 33 -12.98 0.56 1.66
CA ASP A 33 -12.54 1.79 0.99
C ASP A 33 -12.46 1.58 -0.54
N LEU A 34 -11.95 0.43 -0.99
CA LEU A 34 -11.90 0.07 -2.41
C LEU A 34 -13.31 -0.09 -3.01
N MET A 35 -14.18 -0.85 -2.35
CA MET A 35 -15.56 -1.06 -2.80
C MET A 35 -16.36 0.24 -2.89
N ALA A 36 -16.13 1.20 -1.99
CA ALA A 36 -16.80 2.49 -2.00
C ALA A 36 -16.46 3.36 -3.24
N HIS A 37 -15.43 2.97 -3.98
CA HIS A 37 -14.93 3.66 -5.16
C HIS A 37 -14.89 2.78 -6.40
N ASP A 38 -15.60 1.63 -6.39
CA ASP A 38 -15.62 0.66 -7.48
C ASP A 38 -14.22 0.17 -7.89
N LEU A 39 -13.30 0.09 -6.91
CA LEU A 39 -11.93 -0.39 -7.09
C LEU A 39 -11.76 -1.81 -6.55
N THR A 40 -10.78 -2.50 -7.09
CA THR A 40 -10.37 -3.86 -6.71
C THR A 40 -8.94 -3.88 -6.18
N ILE A 41 -8.54 -5.01 -5.58
CA ILE A 41 -7.12 -5.23 -5.21
C ILE A 41 -6.23 -5.22 -6.45
N THR A 42 -6.71 -5.70 -7.60
CA THR A 42 -6.00 -5.69 -8.87
C THR A 42 -5.65 -4.26 -9.28
N ASP A 43 -6.60 -3.32 -9.19
CA ASP A 43 -6.35 -1.91 -9.54
C ASP A 43 -5.23 -1.28 -8.68
N VAL A 44 -5.21 -1.63 -7.39
CA VAL A 44 -4.15 -1.17 -6.47
C VAL A 44 -2.81 -1.80 -6.80
N CYS A 45 -2.78 -3.09 -7.14
CA CYS A 45 -1.58 -3.79 -7.54
C CYS A 45 -0.99 -3.20 -8.83
N ASP A 46 -1.83 -2.98 -9.84
CA ASP A 46 -1.41 -2.36 -11.10
C ASP A 46 -0.86 -0.95 -10.86
N ALA A 47 -1.52 -0.15 -10.01
CA ALA A 47 -1.04 1.17 -9.65
C ALA A 47 0.30 1.15 -8.92
N LEU A 48 0.53 0.22 -7.99
CA LEU A 48 1.82 0.05 -7.32
C LEU A 48 2.91 -0.38 -8.32
N TRP A 49 2.59 -1.30 -9.24
CA TRP A 49 3.51 -1.75 -10.27
C TRP A 49 3.94 -0.58 -11.16
N HIS A 50 2.98 0.17 -11.71
CA HIS A 50 3.24 1.35 -12.55
C HIS A 50 4.01 2.43 -11.78
N TRP A 51 3.65 2.68 -10.52
CA TRP A 51 4.35 3.66 -9.67
C TRP A 51 5.85 3.36 -9.57
N ILE A 52 6.21 2.08 -9.36
CA ILE A 52 7.61 1.66 -9.26
C ILE A 52 8.30 1.68 -10.63
N VAL A 53 7.62 1.24 -11.68
CA VAL A 53 8.16 1.24 -13.06
C VAL A 53 8.45 2.65 -13.56
N ASP A 54 7.60 3.61 -13.22
CA ASP A 54 7.79 5.04 -13.49
C ASP A 54 8.95 5.67 -12.70
N GLY A 55 9.60 4.90 -11.80
CA GLY A 55 10.68 5.40 -10.94
C GLY A 55 10.21 6.33 -9.83
N ARG A 56 8.91 6.35 -9.51
CA ARG A 56 8.36 7.22 -8.47
C ARG A 56 8.78 6.75 -7.08
N PRO A 57 8.97 7.68 -6.12
CA PRO A 57 9.41 7.33 -4.77
C PRO A 57 8.36 6.51 -4.01
N VAL A 58 8.80 5.46 -3.31
CA VAL A 58 7.97 4.70 -2.37
C VAL A 58 8.43 5.06 -0.97
N THR A 59 7.52 5.60 -0.17
CA THR A 59 7.84 6.01 1.20
C THR A 59 7.87 4.78 2.09
N ARG A 60 8.95 4.58 2.84
CA ARG A 60 9.07 3.55 3.87
C ARG A 60 8.70 4.13 5.22
N THR A 61 7.77 3.48 5.89
CA THR A 61 7.30 3.82 7.24
C THR A 61 7.34 2.57 8.12
N THR A 62 6.93 2.73 9.37
CA THR A 62 6.77 1.62 10.31
C THR A 62 5.30 1.56 10.72
N MET A 63 4.77 0.36 10.86
CA MET A 63 3.43 0.19 11.40
C MET A 63 3.36 0.61 12.87
N HIS A 64 2.23 1.18 13.25
CA HIS A 64 1.86 1.50 14.63
C HIS A 64 0.59 0.73 14.97
N GLY A 65 0.54 0.09 16.15
CA GLY A 65 -0.61 -0.73 16.58
C GLY A 65 -0.49 -2.18 16.13
N GLN A 66 -1.49 -2.69 15.39
CA GLN A 66 -1.41 -4.04 14.82
C GLN A 66 -0.23 -4.10 13.81
N ASP A 67 0.53 -5.19 13.86
CA ASP A 67 1.80 -5.37 13.12
C ASP A 67 2.87 -4.32 13.47
N SER A 68 2.85 -3.76 14.69
CA SER A 68 3.80 -2.73 15.13
C SER A 68 5.26 -3.16 14.98
N GLY A 69 6.09 -2.26 14.44
CA GLY A 69 7.50 -2.51 14.19
C GLY A 69 7.81 -3.02 12.79
N GLU A 70 6.81 -3.55 12.09
CA GLU A 70 6.97 -4.01 10.70
C GLU A 70 7.13 -2.84 9.73
N PRO A 71 7.98 -2.99 8.68
CA PRO A 71 8.06 -2.01 7.63
C PRO A 71 6.77 -1.97 6.82
N ALA A 72 6.30 -0.76 6.55
CA ALA A 72 5.19 -0.51 5.64
C ALA A 72 5.57 0.49 4.57
N TYR A 73 4.81 0.52 3.49
CA TYR A 73 5.14 1.26 2.29
C TYR A 73 3.97 2.10 1.82
N GLU A 74 4.21 3.38 1.55
CA GLU A 74 3.18 4.35 1.17
C GLU A 74 3.45 4.91 -0.23
N ILE A 75 2.38 5.04 -1.01
CA ILE A 75 2.36 5.71 -2.32
C ILE A 75 1.09 6.54 -2.47
N TRP A 76 1.07 7.41 -3.48
CA TRP A 76 -0.08 8.25 -3.80
C TRP A 76 -0.53 8.16 -5.27
N PRO A 77 -1.02 6.99 -5.73
CA PRO A 77 -1.39 6.78 -7.11
C PRO A 77 -2.65 7.56 -7.48
N GLU A 78 -2.85 7.74 -8.77
CA GLU A 78 -4.14 8.14 -9.33
C GLU A 78 -4.92 6.87 -9.69
N LEU A 79 -6.09 6.70 -9.07
CA LEU A 79 -7.01 5.59 -9.30
C LEU A 79 -8.39 6.17 -9.63
N ALA A 80 -9.00 5.71 -10.72
CA ALA A 80 -10.30 6.22 -11.20
C ALA A 80 -10.36 7.77 -11.27
N GLY A 81 -9.29 8.41 -11.71
CA GLY A 81 -9.20 9.87 -11.85
C GLY A 81 -9.10 10.65 -10.53
N ARG A 82 -8.75 9.97 -9.42
CA ARG A 82 -8.62 10.56 -8.09
C ARG A 82 -7.30 10.15 -7.46
N LYS A 83 -6.73 11.04 -6.64
CA LYS A 83 -5.54 10.72 -5.86
C LYS A 83 -5.91 9.87 -4.65
N PHE A 84 -5.24 8.75 -4.47
CA PHE A 84 -5.40 7.87 -3.32
C PHE A 84 -4.18 7.89 -2.42
N TYR A 85 -4.36 7.63 -1.14
CA TYR A 85 -3.31 7.16 -0.24
C TYR A 85 -3.41 5.63 -0.14
N CYS A 86 -2.34 4.95 -0.56
CA CYS A 86 -2.24 3.50 -0.43
C CYS A 86 -1.10 3.14 0.52
N LYS A 87 -1.37 2.23 1.46
CA LYS A 87 -0.39 1.69 2.41
C LYS A 87 -0.32 0.18 2.30
N PHE A 88 0.89 -0.36 2.21
CA PHE A 88 1.16 -1.78 2.05
C PHE A 88 2.03 -2.31 3.18
N LEU A 89 1.87 -3.60 3.46
CA LEU A 89 2.77 -4.39 4.29
C LEU A 89 3.14 -5.66 3.53
N VAL A 90 4.42 -6.07 3.61
CA VAL A 90 4.86 -7.36 3.08
C VAL A 90 4.83 -8.38 4.21
N ARG A 91 4.09 -9.47 4.03
CA ARG A 91 3.96 -10.55 5.02
C ARG A 91 4.69 -11.80 4.57
N GLY A 92 5.14 -12.58 5.55
CA GLY A 92 5.82 -13.85 5.34
C GLY A 92 7.30 -13.68 5.04
N GLU A 93 8.00 -14.81 5.00
CA GLU A 93 9.43 -14.84 4.69
C GLU A 93 9.67 -14.50 3.21
N PRO A 94 10.50 -13.48 2.89
CA PRO A 94 10.74 -13.05 1.52
C PRO A 94 11.24 -14.14 0.56
N LEU A 95 11.88 -15.18 1.09
CA LEU A 95 12.46 -16.27 0.30
C LEU A 95 11.55 -17.50 0.18
N LEU A 96 10.41 -17.52 0.88
CA LEU A 96 9.48 -18.64 0.83
C LEU A 96 8.27 -18.27 -0.04
N GLN A 97 7.35 -17.51 0.54
CA GLN A 97 6.09 -17.12 -0.11
C GLN A 97 5.64 -15.77 0.46
N PRO A 98 6.35 -14.67 0.12
CA PRO A 98 5.91 -13.36 0.54
C PRO A 98 4.55 -13.05 -0.07
N SER A 99 3.73 -12.34 0.68
CA SER A 99 2.44 -11.82 0.24
C SER A 99 2.35 -10.32 0.55
N MET A 100 1.49 -9.62 -0.17
CA MET A 100 1.22 -8.21 0.06
C MET A 100 -0.12 -8.05 0.78
N LEU A 101 -0.14 -7.23 1.82
CA LEU A 101 -1.36 -6.77 2.45
C LEU A 101 -1.57 -5.29 2.14
N VAL A 102 -2.70 -4.95 1.52
CA VAL A 102 -3.21 -3.59 1.42
C VAL A 102 -3.81 -3.21 2.77
N VAL A 103 -3.12 -2.34 3.49
CA VAL A 103 -3.51 -1.89 4.83
C VAL A 103 -4.53 -0.76 4.75
N SER A 104 -4.30 0.19 3.84
CA SER A 104 -5.17 1.35 3.58
C SER A 104 -5.20 1.63 2.07
N ALA A 105 -6.37 2.03 1.56
CA ALA A 105 -6.53 2.49 0.18
C ALA A 105 -7.74 3.44 0.09
N HIS A 106 -7.56 4.69 0.51
CA HIS A 106 -8.63 5.69 0.52
C HIS A 106 -8.22 6.94 -0.26
N PRO A 107 -9.17 7.76 -0.75
CA PRO A 107 -8.85 9.04 -1.35
C PRO A 107 -7.96 9.89 -0.43
N ASP A 108 -6.98 10.57 -1.02
CA ASP A 108 -6.15 11.57 -0.35
C ASP A 108 -6.94 12.87 -0.25
N ASP A 109 -8.05 12.84 0.51
CA ASP A 109 -8.90 14.00 0.73
C ASP A 109 -8.38 14.81 1.92
N PRO A 110 -7.94 16.07 1.71
CA PRO A 110 -7.50 16.95 2.80
C PRO A 110 -8.61 17.28 3.80
N HIS A 111 -9.87 16.99 3.48
CA HIS A 111 -11.05 17.22 4.32
C HIS A 111 -11.59 15.95 4.98
N ALA A 112 -10.99 14.78 4.72
CA ALA A 112 -11.38 13.57 5.44
C ALA A 112 -11.08 13.74 6.93
N PRO A 113 -12.08 13.63 7.84
CA PRO A 113 -11.81 13.65 9.27
C PRO A 113 -10.80 12.56 9.59
N ASN A 114 -9.84 12.85 10.48
CA ASN A 114 -8.80 11.94 10.92
C ASN A 114 -9.40 10.75 11.68
N ARG A 115 -10.00 9.80 10.94
CA ARG A 115 -10.72 8.63 11.45
C ARG A 115 -9.71 7.53 11.78
N GLY A 116 -8.93 7.74 12.85
CA GLY A 116 -7.91 6.77 13.24
C GLY A 116 -6.88 7.19 14.30
N ARG A 117 -7.29 7.91 15.35
CA ARG A 117 -6.67 7.77 16.68
C ARG A 117 -7.79 7.52 17.67
N LEU A 118 -8.14 6.26 17.86
CA LEU A 118 -8.64 5.84 19.17
C LEU A 118 -7.41 5.41 19.95
N SER A 119 -7.23 6.14 21.05
CA SER A 119 -6.29 5.99 22.15
C SER A 119 -5.96 4.56 22.54
#